data_AF-A0A0K2RCZ9-F1
#
_entry.id   AF-A0A0K2RCZ9-F1
#
_cell.length_a   1.000
_cell.length_b   1.000
_cell.length_c   1.000
_cell.angle_alpha   90.00
_cell.angle_beta   90.00
_cell.angle_gamma   90.00
#
_symmetry.space_group_name_H-M   'P 1'
#
loop_
_entity.id
_entity.type
_entity.pdbx_description
1 polymer ?
#
loop_
_entity_poly.entity_id
_entity_poly.type
_entity_poly.pdbx_seq_one_letter_code
_entity_poly.pdbx_strand_id
1 'polypeptide(L)'
;MDDREPGVRRTPGAEEKKRELEYVWEDLYLHGSAGDDFVGVQSYSSQWVNEDGIEPHPASPENTLVGTAYRPDAIGIAIRHTAEVTGGIPILITENGIATADDERRIAYTGEALQHVSEAIADGIDVRGYLHWTLLDNYEWATGSPPSDS
;
A
#
# COMPACT_ATOMS: atom_id res chain seq x y z
N MET A 1 1.52 27.94 7.30
CA MET A 1 2.53 26.94 7.68
C MET A 1 1.81 25.92 8.50
N ASP A 2 1.57 24.77 7.89
CA ASP A 2 0.91 23.62 8.48
C ASP A 2 1.99 22.53 8.52
N ASP A 3 2.60 22.37 9.70
CA ASP A 3 3.77 21.51 9.94
C ASP A 3 3.39 20.02 10.05
N ARG A 4 2.52 19.53 9.16
CA ARG A 4 2.13 18.12 9.14
C ARG A 4 3.12 17.32 8.29
N GLU A 5 3.74 16.30 8.90
CA GLU A 5 4.62 15.37 8.17
C GLU A 5 3.88 14.76 6.96
N PRO A 6 4.53 14.74 5.79
CA PRO A 6 3.94 14.21 4.58
C PRO A 6 3.84 12.69 4.69
N GLY A 7 2.69 12.16 5.09
CA GLY A 7 2.46 10.72 5.02
C GLY A 7 1.21 10.26 5.73
N VAL A 8 1.09 10.51 7.04
CA VAL A 8 0.02 9.91 7.85
C VAL A 8 -0.84 11.00 8.48
N ARG A 9 -1.96 11.32 7.82
CA ARG A 9 -2.98 12.17 8.43
C ARG A 9 -3.77 11.32 9.43
N ARG A 10 -3.62 11.62 10.72
CA ARG A 10 -4.56 11.18 11.76
C ARG A 10 -5.65 12.24 11.90
N THR A 11 -6.88 11.87 11.62
CA THR A 11 -8.05 12.74 11.85
C THR A 11 -8.67 12.35 13.18
N PRO A 12 -8.53 13.16 14.25
CA PRO A 12 -9.16 12.87 15.53
C PRO A 12 -10.67 12.66 15.35
N GLY A 13 -11.22 11.61 15.97
CA GLY A 13 -12.63 11.22 15.83
C GLY A 13 -12.91 10.16 14.76
N ALA A 14 -11.99 9.96 13.80
CA ALA A 14 -12.18 9.00 12.71
C ALA A 14 -11.80 7.55 13.04
N GLU A 15 -11.36 7.24 14.28
CA GLU A 15 -10.80 5.94 14.64
C GLU A 15 -11.80 4.77 14.47
N GLU A 16 -13.08 4.99 14.82
CA GLU A 16 -14.12 3.98 14.63
C GLU A 16 -14.37 3.73 13.13
N LYS A 17 -14.46 4.80 12.33
CA LYS A 17 -14.64 4.71 10.89
C LYS A 17 -13.44 4.05 10.19
N LYS A 18 -12.22 4.37 10.61
CA LYS A 18 -11.00 3.72 10.14
C LYS A 18 -11.05 2.24 10.41
N ARG A 19 -11.38 1.83 11.65
CA ARG A 19 -11.46 0.41 12.02
C ARG A 19 -12.54 -0.34 11.24
N GLU A 20 -13.68 0.28 11.01
CA GLU A 20 -14.74 -0.29 10.17
C GLU A 20 -14.25 -0.52 8.73
N LEU A 21 -13.61 0.47 8.12
CA LEU A 21 -13.09 0.38 6.76
C LEU A 21 -11.94 -0.62 6.64
N GLU A 22 -10.97 -0.59 7.56
CA GLU A 22 -9.86 -1.54 7.66
C GLU A 22 -10.40 -2.98 7.76
N TYR A 23 -11.43 -3.21 8.56
CA TYR A 23 -12.05 -4.52 8.65
C TYR A 23 -12.68 -4.98 7.32
N VAL A 24 -13.47 -4.12 6.68
CA VAL A 24 -14.19 -4.50 5.44
C VAL A 24 -13.24 -4.67 4.26
N TRP A 25 -12.16 -3.90 4.21
CA TRP A 25 -11.21 -3.88 3.09
C TRP A 25 -10.09 -4.89 3.25
N GLU A 26 -9.63 -5.13 4.48
CA GLU A 26 -8.44 -5.92 4.76
C GLU A 26 -8.78 -7.10 5.68
N ASP A 27 -9.16 -6.84 6.94
CA ASP A 27 -9.18 -7.89 7.97
C ASP A 27 -10.17 -9.02 7.68
N LEU A 28 -11.31 -8.73 7.06
CA LEU A 28 -12.29 -9.76 6.69
C LEU A 28 -11.64 -10.85 5.82
N TYR A 29 -10.80 -10.46 4.87
CA TYR A 29 -10.10 -11.37 3.97
C TYR A 29 -8.89 -12.01 4.66
N LEU A 30 -8.16 -11.23 5.46
CA LEU A 30 -7.02 -11.75 6.22
C LEU A 30 -7.45 -12.82 7.24
N HIS A 31 -8.53 -12.60 7.99
CA HIS A 31 -9.13 -13.61 8.85
C HIS A 31 -9.61 -14.82 8.05
N GLY A 32 -10.14 -14.62 6.85
CA GLY A 32 -10.53 -15.70 5.94
C GLY A 32 -9.35 -16.56 5.49
N SER A 33 -8.16 -15.99 5.38
CA SER A 33 -6.92 -16.71 5.01
C SER A 33 -6.30 -17.51 6.17
N ALA A 34 -6.88 -17.43 7.37
CA ALA A 34 -6.34 -18.12 8.54
C ALA A 34 -6.31 -19.65 8.33
N GLY A 35 -5.10 -20.20 8.20
CA GLY A 35 -4.85 -21.63 7.94
C GLY A 35 -4.41 -21.97 6.52
N ASP A 36 -4.34 -20.98 5.61
CA ASP A 36 -3.82 -21.17 4.25
C ASP A 36 -2.29 -21.33 4.24
N ASP A 37 -1.75 -21.83 3.11
CA ASP A 37 -0.31 -22.02 2.93
C ASP A 37 0.47 -20.69 2.87
N PHE A 38 -0.17 -19.64 2.34
CA PHE A 38 0.31 -18.27 2.31
C PHE A 38 -0.84 -17.31 2.00
N VAL A 39 -0.65 -16.02 2.26
CA VAL A 39 -1.54 -14.93 1.84
C VAL A 39 -0.83 -14.00 0.86
N GLY A 40 -1.54 -13.62 -0.21
CA GLY A 40 -1.07 -12.64 -1.19
C GLY A 40 -1.33 -11.21 -0.71
N VAL A 41 -0.28 -10.38 -0.63
CA VAL A 41 -0.40 -8.97 -0.24
C VAL A 41 -0.17 -8.06 -1.45
N GLN A 42 -1.09 -7.13 -1.65
CA GLN A 42 -1.02 -6.07 -2.66
C GLN A 42 -1.12 -4.72 -1.97
N SER A 43 -0.07 -3.90 -2.05
CA SER A 43 -0.05 -2.58 -1.40
C SER A 43 0.75 -1.59 -2.24
N TYR A 44 0.26 -0.35 -2.31
CA TYR A 44 0.78 0.68 -3.22
C TYR A 44 0.89 2.06 -2.55
N SER A 45 -0.09 2.41 -1.71
CA SER A 45 -0.16 3.69 -1.02
C SER A 45 -1.10 3.60 0.19
N SER A 46 -1.59 4.74 0.67
CA SER A 46 -2.52 4.84 1.80
C SER A 46 -3.73 5.70 1.43
N GLN A 47 -4.88 5.43 2.07
CA GLN A 47 -6.05 6.32 2.02
C GLN A 47 -6.15 7.15 3.30
N TRP A 48 -6.66 8.38 3.17
CA TRP A 48 -7.04 9.17 4.34
C TRP A 48 -8.45 8.78 4.76
N VAL A 49 -8.69 8.81 6.07
CA VAL A 49 -10.01 8.52 6.64
C VAL A 49 -10.40 9.67 7.57
N ASN A 50 -11.65 10.11 7.43
CA ASN A 50 -12.33 11.01 8.34
C ASN A 50 -13.60 10.32 8.89
N GLU A 51 -14.42 11.04 9.66
CA GLU A 51 -15.65 10.48 10.25
C GLU A 51 -16.68 10.03 9.19
N ASP A 52 -16.66 10.65 8.01
CA ASP A 52 -17.56 10.36 6.89
C ASP A 52 -17.04 9.22 5.98
N GLY A 53 -15.79 8.77 6.16
CA GLY A 53 -15.18 7.67 5.42
C GLY A 53 -13.89 8.06 4.73
N ILE A 54 -13.67 7.52 3.54
CA ILE A 54 -12.44 7.74 2.78
C ILE A 54 -12.41 9.16 2.22
N GLU A 55 -11.29 9.83 2.48
CA GLU A 55 -10.99 11.15 1.96
C GLU A 55 -9.93 11.03 0.86
N PRO A 56 -10.17 11.55 -0.36
CA PRO A 56 -9.16 11.57 -1.40
C PRO A 56 -7.89 12.29 -0.94
N HIS A 57 -6.74 11.78 -1.36
CA HIS A 57 -5.49 12.50 -1.13
C HIS A 57 -5.51 13.84 -1.88
N PRO A 58 -5.13 14.98 -1.25
CA PRO A 58 -5.15 16.28 -1.90
C PRO A 58 -4.31 16.30 -3.17
N ALA A 59 -4.76 17.06 -4.17
CA ALA A 59 -4.01 17.23 -5.40
C ALA A 59 -2.65 17.88 -5.12
N SER A 60 -1.59 17.22 -5.56
CA SER A 60 -0.20 17.69 -5.47
C SER A 60 0.57 17.25 -6.72
N PRO A 61 1.55 18.04 -7.20
CA PRO A 61 2.49 17.58 -8.22
C PRO A 61 3.26 16.31 -7.80
N GLU A 62 3.40 16.10 -6.50
CA GLU A 62 4.05 14.92 -5.91
C GLU A 62 3.13 13.69 -5.83
N ASN A 63 1.92 13.72 -6.38
CA ASN A 63 1.08 12.53 -6.41
C ASN A 63 1.56 11.54 -7.48
N THR A 64 1.12 10.30 -7.34
CA THR A 64 1.20 9.31 -8.41
C THR A 64 0.24 9.69 -9.55
N LEU A 65 0.38 9.08 -10.72
CA LEU A 65 -0.51 9.32 -11.87
C LEU A 65 -1.97 8.94 -11.58
N VAL A 66 -2.22 8.11 -10.56
CA VAL A 66 -3.56 7.74 -10.10
C VAL A 66 -4.06 8.58 -8.93
N GLY A 67 -3.36 9.68 -8.60
CA GLY A 67 -3.80 10.66 -7.61
C GLY A 67 -3.55 10.27 -6.16
N THR A 68 -2.76 9.22 -5.90
CA THR A 68 -2.41 8.77 -4.54
C THR A 68 -1.08 9.37 -4.07
N ALA A 69 -0.82 9.30 -2.76
CA ALA A 69 0.44 9.75 -2.18
C ALA A 69 1.62 8.83 -2.56
N TYR A 70 2.82 9.39 -2.70
CA TYR A 70 4.07 8.63 -2.78
C TYR A 70 4.36 7.98 -1.41
N ARG A 71 4.12 6.67 -1.30
CA ARG A 71 4.18 5.92 -0.03
C ARG A 71 4.83 4.55 -0.20
N PRO A 72 6.15 4.47 -0.45
CA PRO A 72 6.86 3.20 -0.53
C PRO A 72 6.85 2.42 0.80
N ASP A 73 6.63 3.10 1.94
CA ASP A 73 6.46 2.51 3.26
C ASP A 73 5.15 1.72 3.44
N ALA A 74 4.15 1.94 2.58
CA ALA A 74 2.85 1.29 2.66
C ALA A 74 2.94 -0.24 2.61
N ILE A 75 3.91 -0.81 1.88
CA ILE A 75 4.09 -2.26 1.82
C ILE A 75 4.58 -2.82 3.17
N GLY A 76 5.47 -2.11 3.87
CA GLY A 76 5.96 -2.52 5.19
C GLY A 76 4.84 -2.52 6.24
N ILE A 77 3.96 -1.52 6.18
CA ILE A 77 2.77 -1.44 7.04
C ILE A 77 1.83 -2.62 6.75
N ALA A 78 1.52 -2.88 5.48
CA ALA A 78 0.63 -3.96 5.06
C ALA A 78 1.16 -5.36 5.48
N ILE A 79 2.47 -5.59 5.35
CA ILE A 79 3.10 -6.85 5.77
C ILE A 79 2.93 -7.08 7.28
N ARG A 80 3.19 -6.05 8.09
CA ARG A 80 3.10 -6.15 9.56
C ARG A 80 1.66 -6.36 10.01
N HIS A 81 0.73 -5.60 9.45
CA HIS A 81 -0.70 -5.76 9.72
C HIS A 81 -1.17 -7.17 9.35
N THR A 82 -0.80 -7.65 8.15
CA THR A 82 -1.10 -9.01 7.70
C THR A 82 -0.57 -10.08 8.67
N ALA A 83 0.70 -9.95 9.11
CA ALA A 83 1.30 -10.90 10.04
C ALA A 83 0.58 -10.90 11.41
N GLU A 84 0.17 -9.73 11.90
CA GLU A 84 -0.60 -9.58 13.14
C GLU A 84 -1.97 -10.25 13.05
N VAL A 85 -2.74 -9.94 12.00
CA VAL A 85 -4.13 -10.41 11.84
C VAL A 85 -4.20 -11.91 11.54
N THR A 86 -3.27 -12.44 10.75
CA THR A 86 -3.26 -13.86 10.34
C THR A 86 -2.59 -14.78 11.36
N GLY A 87 -1.89 -14.24 12.35
CA GLY A 87 -1.09 -15.03 13.29
C GLY A 87 0.20 -15.59 12.67
N GLY A 88 0.77 -14.88 11.68
CA GLY A 88 2.07 -15.21 11.10
C GLY A 88 2.03 -16.22 9.93
N ILE A 89 0.95 -16.24 9.16
CA ILE A 89 0.91 -17.01 7.91
C ILE A 89 1.94 -16.45 6.93
N PRO A 90 2.63 -17.29 6.13
CA PRO A 90 3.60 -16.80 5.16
C PRO A 90 2.99 -15.79 4.18
N ILE A 91 3.75 -14.75 3.86
CA ILE A 91 3.30 -13.66 2.99
C ILE A 91 4.01 -13.75 1.64
N LEU A 92 3.26 -13.67 0.55
CA LEU A 92 3.81 -13.39 -0.78
C LEU A 92 3.32 -12.01 -1.22
N ILE A 93 4.25 -11.09 -1.50
CA ILE A 93 3.87 -9.79 -2.06
C ILE A 93 3.57 -10.03 -3.53
N THR A 94 2.29 -10.07 -3.88
CA THR A 94 1.83 -10.43 -5.22
C THR A 94 1.79 -9.23 -6.15
N GLU A 95 1.66 -8.01 -5.61
CA GLU A 95 1.82 -6.77 -6.36
C GLU A 95 2.33 -5.62 -5.46
N ASN A 96 3.27 -4.84 -5.99
CA ASN A 96 3.67 -3.54 -5.44
C ASN A 96 4.36 -2.73 -6.55
N GLY A 97 4.17 -1.42 -6.54
CA GLY A 97 4.78 -0.51 -7.50
C GLY A 97 4.23 0.90 -7.39
N ILE A 98 4.48 1.71 -8.40
CA ILE A 98 4.03 3.10 -8.46
C ILE A 98 3.61 3.47 -9.88
N ALA A 99 2.44 4.12 -10.00
CA ALA A 99 2.02 4.76 -11.23
C ALA A 99 2.75 6.11 -11.38
N THR A 100 3.78 6.15 -12.22
CA THR A 100 4.56 7.35 -12.53
C THR A 100 5.05 7.30 -13.97
N ALA A 101 5.33 8.46 -14.54
CA ALA A 101 6.03 8.59 -15.82
C ALA A 101 7.55 8.72 -15.64
N ASP A 102 8.00 9.05 -14.43
CA ASP A 102 9.40 9.28 -14.12
C ASP A 102 10.05 7.96 -13.63
N ASP A 103 10.91 7.39 -14.46
CA ASP A 103 11.64 6.16 -14.15
C ASP A 103 12.59 6.32 -12.94
N GLU A 104 13.18 7.49 -12.72
CA GLU A 104 14.03 7.71 -11.53
C GLU A 104 13.19 7.62 -10.26
N ARG A 105 11.96 8.15 -10.32
CA ARG A 105 10.99 8.07 -9.23
C ARG A 105 10.51 6.63 -9.00
N ARG A 106 10.33 5.84 -10.06
CA ARG A 106 9.99 4.40 -9.93
C ARG A 106 11.12 3.61 -9.30
N ILE A 107 12.37 3.88 -9.68
CA ILE A 107 13.57 3.26 -9.08
C ILE A 107 13.64 3.60 -7.59
N ALA A 108 13.48 4.88 -7.22
CA ALA A 108 13.49 5.32 -5.83
C ALA A 108 12.40 4.61 -5.00
N TYR A 109 11.15 4.62 -5.48
CA TYR A 109 10.03 3.95 -4.81
C TYR A 109 10.31 2.47 -4.58
N THR A 110 10.79 1.78 -5.61
CA THR A 110 11.05 0.34 -5.53
C THR A 110 12.18 0.04 -4.56
N GLY A 111 13.23 0.87 -4.53
CA GLY A 111 14.33 0.74 -3.58
C GLY A 111 13.87 0.89 -2.14
N GLU A 112 13.09 1.93 -1.84
CA GLU A 112 12.53 2.20 -0.52
C GLU A 112 11.53 1.10 -0.09
N ALA A 113 10.65 0.66 -1.01
CA ALA A 113 9.70 -0.40 -0.74
C ALA A 113 10.41 -1.72 -0.38
N LEU A 114 11.44 -2.11 -1.14
CA LEU A 114 12.25 -3.30 -0.85
C LEU A 114 13.01 -3.18 0.47
N GLN A 115 13.44 -1.97 0.86
CA GLN A 115 14.02 -1.74 2.18
C GLN A 115 13.01 -2.07 3.28
N HIS A 116 11.76 -1.59 3.18
CA HIS A 116 10.72 -1.89 4.16
C HIS A 116 10.31 -3.36 4.19
N VAL A 117 10.33 -4.06 3.04
CA VAL A 117 10.18 -5.52 2.98
C VAL A 117 11.32 -6.21 3.74
N SER A 118 12.56 -5.78 3.51
CA SER A 118 13.73 -6.33 4.20
C SER A 118 13.66 -6.10 5.72
N GLU A 119 13.19 -4.94 6.16
CA GLU A 119 12.99 -4.62 7.59
C GLU A 119 11.93 -5.53 8.22
N ALA A 120 10.81 -5.77 7.53
CA ALA A 120 9.77 -6.69 8.01
C ALA A 120 10.29 -8.14 8.14
N ILE A 121 11.10 -8.60 7.18
CA ILE A 121 11.79 -9.90 7.27
C ILE A 121 12.75 -9.94 8.46
N ALA A 122 13.51 -8.87 8.68
CA ALA A 122 14.44 -8.77 9.80
C ALA A 122 13.73 -8.82 11.16
N ASP A 123 12.47 -8.38 11.22
CA ASP A 123 11.61 -8.47 12.40
C ASP A 123 10.95 -9.86 12.58
N GLY A 124 11.29 -10.83 11.73
CA GLY A 124 10.89 -12.23 11.86
C GLY A 124 9.62 -12.60 11.10
N ILE A 125 9.09 -11.71 10.26
CA ILE A 125 7.91 -12.00 9.43
C ILE A 125 8.33 -12.87 8.23
N ASP A 126 7.59 -13.95 7.99
CA ASP A 126 7.88 -14.90 6.91
C ASP A 126 7.40 -14.40 5.55
N VAL A 127 8.19 -13.53 4.91
CA VAL A 127 7.94 -13.04 3.55
C VAL A 127 8.69 -13.89 2.53
N ARG A 128 7.95 -14.50 1.60
CA ARG A 128 8.45 -15.51 0.66
C ARG A 128 8.89 -14.97 -0.70
N GLY A 129 8.48 -13.76 -1.05
CA GLY A 129 8.84 -13.16 -2.33
C GLY A 129 8.19 -11.80 -2.57
N TYR A 130 8.68 -11.15 -3.62
CA TYR A 130 8.23 -9.85 -4.10
C TYR A 130 8.00 -9.89 -5.60
N LEU A 131 6.77 -9.62 -6.03
CA LEU A 131 6.38 -9.52 -7.43
C LEU A 131 6.05 -8.05 -7.75
N HIS A 132 6.90 -7.42 -8.58
CA HIS A 132 6.72 -6.02 -8.97
C HIS A 132 5.56 -5.87 -9.95
N TRP A 133 4.69 -4.89 -9.68
CA TRP A 133 3.68 -4.42 -10.60
C TRP A 133 4.19 -3.12 -11.25
N THR A 134 4.68 -3.15 -12.49
CA THR A 134 4.64 -4.25 -13.48
C THR A 134 5.98 -4.47 -14.16
N LEU A 135 6.17 -5.67 -14.69
CA LEU A 135 7.31 -5.96 -15.59
C LEU A 135 7.20 -5.19 -16.92
N LEU A 136 5.98 -4.86 -17.36
CA LEU A 136 5.67 -4.14 -18.60
C LEU A 136 4.51 -3.18 -18.33
N ASP A 137 4.56 -1.97 -18.88
CA ASP A 137 3.40 -1.06 -18.90
C ASP A 137 2.18 -1.82 -19.46
N ASN A 138 1.06 -1.72 -18.76
CA ASN A 138 -0.15 -2.42 -19.13
C ASN A 138 -1.38 -1.50 -19.10
N TYR A 139 -2.51 -2.05 -19.53
CA TYR A 139 -3.77 -1.33 -19.58
C TYR A 139 -4.38 -1.27 -18.18
N GLU A 140 -4.40 -0.08 -17.59
CA GLU A 140 -5.02 0.15 -16.28
C GLU A 140 -6.55 0.13 -16.40
N TRP A 141 -7.17 -0.93 -15.89
CA TRP A 141 -8.60 -1.22 -16.11
C TRP A 141 -9.54 -0.13 -15.55
N ALA A 142 -9.12 0.63 -14.55
CA ALA A 142 -9.90 1.72 -13.96
C ALA A 142 -9.88 3.01 -14.81
N THR A 143 -8.82 3.24 -15.59
CA THR A 143 -8.65 4.48 -16.38
C THR A 143 -8.90 4.28 -17.88
N GLY A 144 -8.91 3.03 -18.35
CA GLY A 144 -9.20 2.71 -19.75
C GLY A 144 -8.13 3.17 -20.73
N SER A 145 -6.93 3.46 -20.25
CA SER A 145 -5.76 3.83 -21.06
C SER A 145 -4.49 3.62 -20.22
N PRO A 146 -3.36 3.23 -20.84
CA PRO A 146 -2.08 3.18 -20.13
C PRO A 146 -1.76 4.56 -19.54
N PRO A 147 -1.15 4.64 -18.33
CA PRO A 147 -0.57 5.87 -17.85
C PRO A 147 0.47 6.30 -18.89
N SER A 148 0.18 7.38 -19.63
CA SER A 148 1.03 7.83 -20.74
C SER A 148 1.50 9.25 -20.47
N ASP A 149 2.77 9.47 -20.80
CA ASP A 149 3.34 10.80 -20.89
C ASP A 149 2.65 11.60 -22.00
N SER A 150 2.01 12.70 -21.61
CA SER A 150 1.58 13.77 -22.51
C SER A 150 2.42 15.00 -22.30
#